data_AF-A0A6P1TVG4-F1
#
_entry.id   AF-A0A6P1TVG4-F1
#
_cell.length_a   1.000
_cell.length_b   1.000
_cell.length_c   1.000
_cell.angle_alpha   90.00
_cell.angle_beta   90.00
_cell.angle_gamma   90.00
#
_symmetry.space_group_name_H-M   'P 1'
#
loop_
_entity.id
_entity.type
_entity.pdbx_description
1 polymer ?
#
loop_
_entity_poly.entity_id
_entity_poly.type
_entity_poly.pdbx_seq_one_letter_code
_entity_poly.pdbx_strand_id
1 'polypeptide(L)'
;MSNTSGKTSSENERRVDHLINLVERETRTERHLEQNSEISNPENLKHAKEVQQGRNEEIKNLKNIIVHGEHSNNDQVKNLEKRYEYTNGYLDHNADHMDNEALKNTVEKQEHRKDQLNSMK
;
A
#
# COMPACT_ATOMS: atom_id res chain seq x y z
N MET A 1 3.59 3.44 -37.42
CA MET A 1 3.41 2.38 -36.42
C MET A 1 4.32 2.71 -35.25
N SER A 2 3.77 3.28 -34.19
CA SER A 2 4.55 3.84 -33.08
C SER A 2 5.08 2.73 -32.17
N ASN A 3 6.35 2.83 -31.81
CA ASN A 3 7.16 1.85 -31.10
C ASN A 3 6.73 1.73 -29.62
N THR A 4 5.59 1.10 -29.35
CA THR A 4 5.00 0.95 -28.01
C THR A 4 5.64 -0.15 -27.15
N SER A 5 6.40 -1.08 -27.73
CA SER A 5 7.06 -2.17 -26.98
C SER A 5 8.29 -1.72 -26.18
N GLY A 6 9.00 -0.69 -26.64
CA GLY A 6 10.17 -0.16 -25.93
C GLY A 6 9.83 0.60 -24.65
N LYS A 7 8.63 1.19 -24.57
CA LYS A 7 8.19 2.02 -23.43
C LYS A 7 7.73 1.16 -22.25
N THR A 8 7.01 0.07 -22.53
CA THR A 8 6.55 -0.90 -21.53
C THR A 8 7.69 -1.71 -20.91
N SER A 9 8.76 -1.97 -21.67
CA SER A 9 9.96 -2.65 -21.15
C SER A 9 10.70 -1.82 -20.09
N SER A 10 10.89 -0.52 -20.31
CA SER A 10 11.57 0.36 -19.34
C SER A 10 10.71 0.64 -18.10
N GLU A 11 9.39 0.73 -18.25
CA GLU A 11 8.48 0.86 -17.11
C GLU A 11 8.47 -0.40 -16.24
N ASN A 12 8.47 -1.58 -16.86
CA ASN A 12 8.57 -2.84 -16.12
C ASN A 12 9.91 -3.00 -15.41
N GLU A 13 11.02 -2.56 -16.01
CA GLU A 13 12.33 -2.53 -15.35
C GLU A 13 12.29 -1.68 -14.06
N ARG A 14 11.74 -0.46 -14.14
CA ARG A 14 11.56 0.40 -12.94
C ARG A 14 10.63 -0.21 -11.90
N ARG A 15 9.58 -0.92 -12.33
CA ARG A 15 8.67 -1.64 -11.42
C ARG A 15 9.38 -2.81 -10.73
N VAL A 16 10.28 -3.50 -11.42
CA VAL A 16 11.13 -4.56 -10.84
C VAL A 16 12.10 -3.98 -9.83
N ASP A 17 12.78 -2.87 -10.14
CA ASP A 17 13.67 -2.19 -9.19
C ASP A 17 12.91 -1.76 -7.93
N HIS A 18 11.71 -1.22 -8.10
CA HIS A 18 10.85 -0.84 -6.98
C HIS A 18 10.43 -2.05 -6.14
N LEU A 19 10.06 -3.16 -6.80
CA LEU A 19 9.73 -4.41 -6.13
C LEU A 19 10.90 -4.93 -5.28
N ILE A 20 12.13 -4.90 -5.81
CA ILE A 20 13.35 -5.29 -5.08
C ILE A 20 13.51 -4.41 -3.83
N ASN A 21 13.44 -3.09 -3.99
CA ASN A 21 13.56 -2.15 -2.88
C ASN A 21 12.52 -2.38 -1.78
N LEU A 22 11.27 -2.67 -2.16
CA LEU A 22 10.20 -2.96 -1.20
C LEU A 22 10.48 -4.24 -0.43
N VAL A 23 10.87 -5.32 -1.11
CA VAL A 23 11.22 -6.61 -0.47
C VAL A 23 12.39 -6.43 0.49
N GLU A 24 13.43 -5.70 0.11
CA GLU A 24 14.58 -5.44 0.99
C GLU A 24 14.18 -4.67 2.26
N ARG A 25 13.35 -3.63 2.12
CA ARG A 25 12.86 -2.86 3.27
C ARG A 25 11.96 -3.68 4.17
N GLU A 26 11.11 -4.51 3.55
CA GLU A 26 10.20 -5.42 4.22
C GLU A 26 11.00 -6.41 5.08
N THR A 27 11.91 -7.17 4.48
CA THR A 27 12.76 -8.14 5.18
C THR A 27 13.62 -7.49 6.27
N ARG A 28 14.13 -6.27 6.04
CA ARG A 28 14.90 -5.54 7.05
C ARG A 28 14.04 -5.19 8.27
N THR A 29 12.82 -4.71 8.04
CA THR A 29 11.91 -4.36 9.13
C THR A 29 11.43 -5.61 9.88
N GLU A 30 11.14 -6.73 9.20
CA GLU A 30 10.82 -7.99 9.87
C GLU A 30 11.96 -8.42 10.80
N ARG A 31 13.20 -8.45 10.30
CA ARG A 31 14.37 -8.78 11.12
C ARG A 31 14.52 -7.85 12.32
N HIS A 32 14.29 -6.54 12.15
CA HIS A 32 14.35 -5.61 13.27
C HIS A 32 13.27 -5.90 14.32
N LEU A 33 12.06 -6.24 13.90
CA LEU A 33 10.97 -6.61 14.79
C LEU A 33 11.26 -7.92 15.52
N GLU A 34 11.80 -8.93 14.83
CA GLU A 34 12.22 -10.19 15.44
C GLU A 34 13.28 -9.95 16.53
N GLN A 35 14.29 -9.13 16.24
CA GLN A 35 15.43 -8.90 17.13
C GLN A 35 15.13 -7.95 18.30
N ASN A 36 14.16 -7.03 18.15
CA ASN A 36 13.95 -5.93 19.10
C ASN A 36 12.50 -5.85 19.61
N SER A 37 11.68 -6.88 19.38
CA SER A 37 10.27 -6.86 19.78
C SER A 37 10.07 -6.70 21.28
N GLU A 38 10.92 -7.35 22.09
CA GLU A 38 10.81 -7.32 23.56
C GLU A 38 11.09 -5.95 24.19
N ILE A 39 11.85 -5.09 23.50
CA ILE A 39 12.25 -3.75 23.98
C ILE A 39 11.48 -2.61 23.31
N SER A 40 10.63 -2.93 22.34
CA SER A 40 9.90 -1.92 21.57
C SER A 40 8.56 -1.60 22.22
N ASN A 41 8.20 -0.30 22.26
CA ASN A 41 6.87 0.14 22.70
C ASN A 41 5.78 -0.51 21.81
N PRO A 42 4.69 -1.06 22.40
CA PRO A 42 3.52 -1.56 21.68
C PRO A 42 3.03 -0.70 20.51
N GLU A 43 3.04 0.63 20.64
CA GLU A 43 2.62 1.54 19.55
C GLU A 43 3.59 1.52 18.36
N ASN A 44 4.90 1.48 18.63
CA ASN A 44 5.91 1.38 17.57
C ASN A 44 5.85 0.03 16.85
N LEU A 45 5.58 -1.05 17.59
CA LEU A 45 5.37 -2.37 17.02
C LEU A 45 4.16 -2.41 16.09
N LYS A 46 3.08 -1.79 16.51
CA LYS A 46 1.84 -1.69 15.75
C LYS A 46 2.03 -0.87 14.48
N HIS A 47 2.63 0.31 14.59
CA HIS A 47 2.97 1.13 13.43
C HIS A 47 3.88 0.40 12.44
N ALA A 48 4.90 -0.30 12.94
CA ALA A 48 5.80 -1.08 12.09
C ALA A 48 5.05 -2.21 11.35
N LYS A 49 4.11 -2.89 12.00
CA LYS A 49 3.25 -3.91 11.36
C LYS A 49 2.35 -3.31 10.28
N GLU A 50 1.73 -2.17 10.53
CA GLU A 50 0.91 -1.46 9.54
C GLU A 50 1.74 -1.10 8.30
N VAL A 51 2.93 -0.51 8.52
CA VAL A 51 3.86 -0.17 7.43
C VAL A 51 4.29 -1.40 6.63
N GLN A 52 4.54 -2.54 7.31
CA GLN A 52 4.88 -3.80 6.65
C GLN A 52 3.71 -4.34 5.81
N GLN A 53 2.48 -4.24 6.30
CA GLN A 53 1.29 -4.63 5.55
C GLN A 53 1.14 -3.79 4.27
N GLY A 54 1.34 -2.48 4.35
CA GLY A 54 1.31 -1.59 3.18
C GLY A 54 2.35 -1.97 2.12
N ARG A 55 3.58 -2.33 2.54
CA ARG A 55 4.63 -2.82 1.63
C ARG A 55 4.25 -4.14 0.96
N ASN A 56 3.68 -5.08 1.70
CA ASN A 56 3.23 -6.37 1.16
C ASN A 56 2.12 -6.21 0.11
N GLU A 57 1.20 -5.28 0.31
CA GLU A 57 0.17 -4.96 -0.67
C GLU A 57 0.76 -4.31 -1.92
N GLU A 58 1.71 -3.38 -1.76
CA GLU A 58 2.40 -2.75 -2.87
C GLU A 58 3.21 -3.75 -3.70
N ILE A 59 3.93 -4.67 -3.03
CA ILE A 59 4.62 -5.82 -3.64
C ILE A 59 3.63 -6.65 -4.48
N LYS A 60 2.46 -6.98 -3.92
CA LYS A 60 1.44 -7.78 -4.62
C LYS A 60 0.89 -7.04 -5.84
N ASN A 61 0.66 -5.73 -5.72
CA ASN A 61 0.18 -4.90 -6.83
C ASN A 61 1.22 -4.80 -7.95
N LEU A 62 2.50 -4.54 -7.61
CA LEU A 62 3.60 -4.49 -8.58
C LEU A 62 3.76 -5.82 -9.30
N LYS A 63 3.71 -6.95 -8.58
CA LYS A 63 3.71 -8.29 -9.18
C LYS A 63 2.57 -8.45 -10.18
N ASN A 64 1.35 -8.08 -9.81
CA ASN A 64 0.19 -8.17 -10.71
C ASN A 64 0.38 -7.31 -11.97
N ILE A 65 0.86 -6.08 -11.83
CA ILE A 65 1.11 -5.17 -12.96
C ILE A 65 2.20 -5.72 -13.88
N ILE A 66 3.30 -6.25 -13.34
CA ILE A 66 4.41 -6.80 -14.13
C ILE A 66 3.94 -8.04 -14.91
N VAL A 67 3.17 -8.92 -14.27
CA VAL A 67 2.74 -10.21 -14.88
C VAL A 67 1.59 -10.02 -15.86
N HIS A 68 0.62 -9.16 -15.56
CA HIS A 68 -0.64 -9.04 -16.31
C HIS A 68 -0.79 -7.73 -17.10
N GLY A 69 0.10 -6.75 -16.91
CA GLY A 69 0.03 -5.41 -17.49
C GLY A 69 -0.93 -4.47 -16.73
N GLU A 70 -0.83 -3.16 -16.98
CA GLU A 70 -1.61 -2.09 -16.31
C GLU A 70 -3.14 -2.19 -16.53
N HIS A 71 -3.62 -3.02 -17.45
CA HIS A 71 -5.03 -3.13 -17.84
C HIS A 71 -5.70 -4.48 -17.51
N SER A 72 -5.32 -5.12 -16.41
CA SER A 72 -6.23 -6.08 -15.77
C SER A 72 -7.37 -5.30 -15.10
N ASN A 73 -8.43 -5.00 -15.86
CA ASN A 73 -9.67 -4.32 -15.40
C ASN A 73 -10.41 -5.04 -14.25
N ASN A 74 -9.84 -6.10 -13.66
CA ASN A 74 -10.47 -6.94 -12.65
C ASN A 74 -10.05 -6.61 -11.20
N ASP A 75 -9.07 -5.71 -11.00
CA ASP A 75 -8.51 -5.41 -9.67
C ASP A 75 -8.80 -3.98 -9.16
N GLN A 76 -9.48 -3.11 -9.91
CA GLN A 76 -9.77 -1.74 -9.45
C GLN A 76 -10.65 -1.70 -8.20
N VAL A 77 -11.74 -2.46 -8.18
CA VAL A 77 -12.63 -2.57 -7.01
C VAL A 77 -11.87 -3.15 -5.82
N LYS A 78 -11.17 -4.27 -6.02
CA LYS A 78 -10.38 -4.92 -4.95
C LYS A 78 -9.27 -4.04 -4.39
N ASN A 79 -8.60 -3.26 -5.24
CA ASN A 79 -7.56 -2.34 -4.80
C ASN A 79 -8.15 -1.15 -4.04
N LEU A 80 -9.33 -0.68 -4.45
CA LEU A 80 -10.05 0.37 -3.76
C LEU A 80 -10.56 -0.11 -2.39
N GLU A 81 -11.10 -1.34 -2.30
CA GLU A 81 -11.52 -1.98 -1.04
C GLU A 81 -10.35 -2.09 -0.06
N LYS A 82 -9.21 -2.64 -0.50
CA LYS A 82 -8.01 -2.75 0.37
C LYS A 82 -7.54 -1.41 0.90
N ARG A 83 -7.46 -0.39 0.03
CA ARG A 83 -7.04 0.96 0.44
C ARG A 83 -8.00 1.58 1.44
N TYR A 84 -9.30 1.30 1.29
CA TYR A 84 -10.32 1.75 2.22
C TYR A 84 -10.15 1.08 3.60
N GLU A 85 -10.08 -0.25 3.63
CA GLU A 85 -9.90 -1.03 4.86
C GLU A 85 -8.61 -0.66 5.60
N TYR A 86 -7.49 -0.59 4.90
CA TYR A 86 -6.19 -0.25 5.51
C TYR A 86 -6.20 1.14 6.13
N THR A 87 -6.74 2.14 5.42
CA THR A 87 -6.70 3.52 5.93
C THR A 87 -7.66 3.71 7.10
N ASN A 88 -8.79 2.99 7.13
CA ASN A 88 -9.65 2.96 8.32
C ASN A 88 -8.93 2.34 9.52
N GLY A 89 -8.23 1.21 9.33
CA GLY A 89 -7.42 0.62 10.40
C GLY A 89 -6.33 1.56 10.92
N TYR A 90 -5.68 2.32 10.04
CA TYR A 90 -4.73 3.36 10.44
C TYR A 90 -5.41 4.49 11.24
N LEU A 91 -6.58 4.96 10.80
CA LEU A 91 -7.35 6.00 11.51
C LEU A 91 -7.79 5.53 12.90
N ASP A 92 -8.31 4.30 13.03
CA ASP A 92 -8.73 3.70 14.30
C ASP A 92 -7.62 3.65 15.37
N HIS A 93 -6.37 3.82 14.94
CA HIS A 93 -5.19 3.61 15.74
C HIS A 93 -4.34 4.86 15.95
N ASN A 94 -4.48 5.83 15.05
CA ASN A 94 -3.62 7.00 15.01
C ASN A 94 -4.41 8.32 15.02
N ALA A 95 -5.74 8.31 14.87
CA ALA A 95 -6.56 9.52 14.76
C ALA A 95 -6.34 10.49 15.95
N ASP A 96 -6.20 9.97 17.16
CA ASP A 96 -6.00 10.78 18.38
C ASP A 96 -4.62 11.48 18.43
N HIS A 97 -3.67 11.04 17.60
CA HIS A 97 -2.32 11.60 17.50
C HIS A 97 -2.08 12.37 16.20
N MET A 98 -3.06 12.39 15.30
CA MET A 98 -2.98 13.14 14.05
C MET A 98 -3.28 14.61 14.27
N ASP A 99 -2.64 15.48 13.47
CA ASP A 99 -3.09 16.86 13.40
C ASP A 99 -4.50 16.93 12.77
N ASN A 100 -5.28 17.92 13.21
CA ASN A 100 -6.68 18.04 12.82
C ASN A 100 -6.88 18.16 11.29
N GLU A 101 -5.93 18.76 10.57
CA GLU A 101 -6.03 18.95 9.13
C GLU A 101 -5.76 17.63 8.38
N ALA A 102 -4.72 16.89 8.77
CA ALA A 102 -4.44 15.58 8.23
C ALA A 102 -5.55 14.57 8.55
N LEU A 103 -6.10 14.59 9.77
CA LEU A 103 -7.23 13.74 10.15
C LEU A 103 -8.44 14.01 9.26
N LYS A 104 -8.85 15.28 9.14
CA LYS A 104 -9.97 15.69 8.30
C LYS A 104 -9.77 15.28 6.84
N ASN A 105 -8.62 15.58 6.25
CA ASN A 105 -8.31 15.24 4.87
C ASN A 105 -8.31 13.71 4.63
N THR A 106 -7.88 12.94 5.64
CA THR A 106 -7.83 11.47 5.54
C THR A 106 -9.23 10.87 5.61
N VAL A 107 -10.09 11.38 6.50
CA VAL A 107 -11.51 11.00 6.60
C VAL A 107 -12.26 11.36 5.31
N GLU A 108 -12.11 12.57 4.79
CA GLU A 108 -12.74 12.98 3.52
C GLU A 108 -12.33 12.05 2.36
N LYS A 109 -11.04 11.69 2.29
CA LYS A 109 -10.56 10.70 1.30
C LYS A 109 -11.16 9.31 1.51
N GLN A 110 -11.45 8.88 2.74
CA GLN A 110 -12.11 7.60 2.99
C GLN A 110 -13.56 7.61 2.55
N GLU A 111 -14.29 8.69 2.81
CA GLU A 111 -15.67 8.84 2.36
C GLU A 111 -15.75 8.80 0.82
N HIS A 112 -14.86 9.50 0.12
CA HIS A 112 -14.80 9.41 -1.35
C HIS A 112 -14.51 8.00 -1.88
N ARG A 113 -13.63 7.23 -1.21
CA ARG A 113 -13.36 5.84 -1.59
C ARG A 113 -14.57 4.94 -1.35
N LYS A 114 -15.29 5.16 -0.26
CA LYS A 114 -16.53 4.44 0.08
C LYS A 114 -17.62 4.71 -0.95
N ASP A 115 -17.83 5.98 -1.33
CA ASP A 115 -18.78 6.37 -2.38
C ASP A 115 -18.41 5.77 -3.73
N GLN A 116 -17.12 5.77 -4.06
CA GLN A 116 -16.63 5.14 -5.28
C GLN A 116 -16.85 3.62 -5.27
N LEU A 117 -16.64 2.94 -4.13
CA LEU A 117 -16.96 1.52 -3.98
C LEU A 117 -18.45 1.24 -4.13
N ASN A 118 -19.30 2.07 -3.52
CA ASN A 118 -20.75 1.93 -3.59
C ASN A 118 -21.28 2.15 -5.01
N SER A 119 -20.68 3.07 -5.78
CA SER A 119 -21.06 3.30 -7.19
C SER A 119 -20.54 2.24 -8.16
N MET A 120 -19.62 1.38 -7.72
CA MET A 120 -19.08 0.25 -8.48
C MET A 120 -19.75 -1.10 -8.14
N LYS A 121 -20.61 -1.14 -7.12
CA LYS A 121 -21.41 -2.30 -6.72
C LYS A 121 -22.78 -2.28 -7.41
#